data_AF-A0A183WMY9-F1
#
_entry.id   AF-A0A183WMY9-F1
#
_cell.length_a   1.000
_cell.length_b   1.000
_cell.length_c   1.000
_cell.angle_alpha   90.00
_cell.angle_beta   90.00
_cell.angle_gamma   90.00
#
_symmetry.space_group_name_H-M   'P 1'
#
loop_
_entity.id
_entity.type
_entity.pdbx_description
1 polymer ?
#
loop_
_entity_poly.entity_id
_entity_poly.type
_entity_poly.pdbx_seq_one_letter_code
_entity_poly.pdbx_strand_id
1 'polypeptide(L)'
;MFYIARSIVDGTPYDLSVNIQNRSRLGDDFWNTADVYSRSDTGMNFLWHKGLIGPLIRAGINPNDCLVSIICGGFEVSTVYCGVGQVRVGVVSRVKTQRPGTRFHVRGINDNGDVANFVETEQIFHLSVQHHLMP
;
A
#
# COMPACT_ATOMS: atom_id res chain seq x y z
N MET A 1 5.42 -6.51 10.62
CA MET A 1 5.17 -5.25 11.37
C MET A 1 4.05 -4.50 10.66
N PHE A 2 3.29 -3.65 11.36
CA PHE A 2 2.20 -2.89 10.76
C PHE A 2 2.65 -1.47 10.43
N TYR A 3 2.22 -0.95 9.27
CA TYR A 3 2.57 0.40 8.82
C TYR A 3 1.33 1.17 8.37
N ILE A 4 1.37 2.47 8.66
CA ILE A 4 0.41 3.49 8.28
C ILE A 4 1.21 4.60 7.60
N ALA A 5 0.66 5.21 6.56
CA ALA A 5 1.25 6.41 5.96
C ALA A 5 0.27 7.58 5.97
N ARG A 6 0.85 8.76 6.06
CA ARG A 6 0.18 10.04 5.86
C ARG A 6 1.06 10.91 4.97
N SER A 7 0.40 11.74 4.17
CA SER A 7 1.08 12.76 3.38
C SER A 7 1.65 13.83 4.30
N ILE A 8 2.87 14.28 4.00
CA ILE A 8 3.57 15.33 4.74
C ILE A 8 3.06 16.74 4.39
N VAL A 9 2.29 16.88 3.30
CA VAL A 9 1.84 18.18 2.78
C VAL A 9 0.53 18.61 3.44
N ASP A 10 -0.46 17.71 3.45
CA ASP A 10 -1.84 17.94 3.88
C ASP A 10 -2.25 17.07 5.08
N GLY A 11 -1.39 16.14 5.52
CA GLY A 11 -1.66 15.25 6.65
C GLY A 11 -2.70 14.17 6.37
N THR A 12 -3.18 14.07 5.13
CA THR A 12 -4.21 13.11 4.72
C THR A 12 -3.65 11.68 4.73
N PRO A 13 -4.48 10.66 5.00
CA PRO A 13 -4.05 9.27 4.93
C PRO A 13 -3.53 8.91 3.53
N TYR A 14 -2.37 8.26 3.47
CA TYR A 14 -1.82 7.74 2.22
C TYR A 14 -1.99 6.22 2.15
N ASP A 15 -2.63 5.73 1.09
CA ASP A 15 -3.00 4.32 0.98
C ASP A 15 -1.82 3.39 0.59
N LEU A 16 -1.16 2.76 1.55
CA LEU A 16 -0.05 1.85 1.25
C LEU A 16 -0.50 0.48 0.71
N SER A 17 -1.80 0.19 0.67
CA SER A 17 -2.30 -1.12 0.20
C SER A 17 -2.18 -1.31 -1.32
N VAL A 18 -1.88 -0.24 -2.07
CA VAL A 18 -1.86 -0.23 -3.53
C VAL A 18 -0.51 0.29 -4.03
N ASN A 19 0.09 -0.40 -5.01
CA ASN A 19 1.30 0.09 -5.66
C ASN A 19 1.05 1.38 -6.46
N ILE A 20 2.13 2.13 -6.70
CA ILE A 20 2.08 3.42 -7.37
C ILE A 20 1.54 3.31 -8.80
N GLN A 21 1.83 2.20 -9.49
CA GLN A 21 1.39 1.97 -10.87
C GLN A 21 -0.12 1.72 -10.96
N ASN A 22 -0.67 0.93 -10.04
CA ASN A 22 -2.10 0.67 -10.00
C ASN A 22 -2.86 1.90 -9.50
N ARG A 23 -2.26 2.68 -8.59
CA ARG A 23 -2.80 3.99 -8.21
C ARG A 23 -2.92 4.91 -9.42
N SER A 24 -1.86 5.05 -10.22
CA SER A 24 -1.86 5.93 -11.38
C SER A 24 -2.84 5.47 -12.46
N ARG A 25 -3.05 4.17 -12.63
CA ARG A 25 -4.04 3.61 -13.56
C ARG A 25 -5.49 3.91 -13.19
N LEU A 26 -5.80 3.90 -11.89
CA LEU A 26 -7.17 4.07 -11.42
C LEU A 26 -7.64 5.53 -11.42
N GLY A 27 -6.71 6.50 -11.44
CA GLY A 27 -7.00 7.93 -11.47
C GLY A 27 -7.52 8.47 -10.13
N ASP A 28 -7.28 9.75 -9.87
CA ASP A 28 -7.63 10.38 -8.58
C ASP A 28 -9.15 10.38 -8.30
N ASP A 29 -9.98 10.46 -9.34
CA ASP A 29 -11.44 10.44 -9.22
C ASP A 29 -11.95 9.11 -8.63
N PHE A 30 -11.31 7.99 -8.96
CA PHE A 30 -11.64 6.70 -8.37
C PHE A 30 -11.25 6.64 -6.89
N TRP A 31 -10.12 7.21 -6.48
CA TRP A 31 -9.70 7.21 -5.09
C TRP A 31 -10.57 8.10 -4.19
N ASN A 32 -11.12 9.18 -4.76
CA ASN A 32 -11.98 10.14 -4.07
C ASN A 32 -13.46 9.73 -4.05
N THR A 33 -13.92 8.93 -5.01
CA THR A 33 -15.35 8.59 -5.18
C THR A 33 -15.68 7.14 -4.84
N ALA A 34 -14.72 6.22 -4.99
CA ALA A 34 -14.96 4.81 -4.75
C ALA A 34 -14.74 4.48 -3.27
N ASP A 35 -15.78 3.95 -2.64
CA ASP A 35 -15.67 3.28 -1.34
C ASP A 35 -14.47 2.33 -1.35
N VAL A 36 -13.62 2.42 -0.33
CA VAL A 36 -12.43 1.58 -0.18
C VAL A 36 -12.75 0.08 -0.39
N TYR A 37 -13.99 -0.36 -0.13
CA TYR A 37 -14.49 -1.74 -0.31
C TYR A 37 -14.98 -2.10 -1.71
N SER A 38 -15.34 -1.13 -2.56
CA SER A 38 -15.69 -1.41 -3.96
C SER A 38 -14.45 -1.69 -4.82
N ARG A 39 -13.25 -1.48 -4.27
CA ARG A 39 -11.94 -1.79 -4.85
C ARG A 39 -11.70 -3.31 -4.83
N SER A 40 -12.51 -4.06 -5.58
CA SER A 40 -12.68 -5.52 -5.49
C SER A 40 -11.38 -6.31 -5.64
N ASP A 41 -10.37 -5.82 -6.37
CA ASP A 41 -9.18 -6.63 -6.68
C ASP A 41 -7.84 -5.98 -6.34
N THR A 42 -7.75 -4.66 -6.29
CA THR A 42 -6.43 -4.00 -6.31
C THR A 42 -5.93 -3.53 -4.94
N GLY A 43 -6.83 -3.16 -4.01
CA GLY A 43 -6.45 -2.61 -2.69
C GLY A 43 -6.86 -3.46 -1.49
N MET A 44 -7.95 -4.22 -1.59
CA MET A 44 -8.43 -5.05 -0.47
C MET A 44 -7.52 -6.24 -0.15
N ASN A 45 -6.68 -6.62 -1.10
CA ASN A 45 -5.75 -7.71 -0.92
C ASN A 45 -4.68 -7.42 0.13
N PHE A 46 -4.31 -6.16 0.36
CA PHE A 46 -3.27 -5.78 1.32
C PHE A 46 -3.78 -4.96 2.52
N LEU A 47 -5.09 -4.67 2.58
CA LEU A 47 -5.72 -3.95 3.69
C LEU A 47 -5.87 -4.82 4.94
N TRP A 48 -4.92 -4.77 5.87
CA TRP A 48 -4.80 -5.76 6.95
C TRP A 48 -5.98 -5.81 7.91
N HIS A 49 -6.61 -4.66 8.16
CA HIS A 49 -7.74 -4.58 9.07
C HIS A 49 -9.10 -4.79 8.38
N LYS A 50 -9.15 -5.24 7.11
CA LYS A 50 -10.40 -5.35 6.32
C LYS A 50 -11.56 -6.03 7.04
N GLY A 51 -11.27 -7.06 7.85
CA GLY A 51 -12.29 -7.79 8.62
C GLY A 51 -12.95 -6.95 9.74
N LEU A 52 -12.27 -5.92 10.23
CA LEU A 52 -12.76 -5.04 11.30
C LEU A 52 -13.73 -3.96 10.79
N ILE A 53 -13.82 -3.74 9.48
CA ILE A 53 -14.69 -2.69 8.94
C ILE A 53 -16.14 -3.15 8.76
N GLY A 54 -16.39 -4.46 8.64
CA GLY A 54 -17.75 -4.99 8.48
C GLY A 54 -18.76 -4.42 9.51
N PRO A 55 -18.44 -4.37 10.82
CA PRO A 55 -19.28 -3.71 11.82
C PRO A 55 -19.52 -2.21 11.58
N LEU A 56 -18.53 -1.46 11.10
CA LEU A 56 -18.64 -0.01 10.83
C LEU A 56 -19.62 0.27 9.69
N ILE A 57 -19.52 -0.52 8.61
CA ILE A 57 -20.44 -0.42 7.47
C ILE A 57 -21.87 -0.76 7.91
N ARG A 58 -22.05 -1.81 8.73
CA ARG A 58 -23.37 -2.16 9.27
C ARG A 58 -23.95 -1.09 10.18
N ALA A 59 -23.10 -0.29 10.83
CA ALA A 59 -23.51 0.86 11.63
C ALA A 59 -23.82 2.11 10.79
N GLY A 60 -23.70 2.04 9.45
CA GLY A 60 -23.95 3.17 8.55
C GLY A 60 -22.82 4.21 8.54
N ILE A 61 -21.66 3.89 9.11
CA ILE A 61 -20.49 4.78 9.12
C ILE A 61 -19.75 4.57 7.81
N ASN A 62 -19.55 5.65 7.04
CA ASN A 62 -18.69 5.59 5.86
C ASN A 62 -17.25 5.35 6.33
N PRO A 63 -16.60 4.24 5.97
CA PRO A 63 -15.25 3.97 6.40
C PRO A 63 -14.28 5.05 5.91
N ASN A 64 -14.46 5.61 4.72
CA ASN A 64 -13.53 6.60 4.16
C ASN A 64 -13.33 7.82 5.08
N ASP A 65 -14.33 8.17 5.89
CA ASP A 65 -14.28 9.30 6.83
C ASP A 65 -13.41 9.04 8.06
N CYS A 66 -13.21 7.77 8.42
CA CYS A 66 -12.54 7.36 9.66
C CYS A 66 -11.37 6.39 9.43
N LEU A 67 -11.15 5.93 8.20
CA LEU A 67 -10.22 4.85 7.91
C LEU A 67 -8.83 5.38 7.56
N VAL A 68 -7.85 4.76 8.18
CA VAL A 68 -6.45 4.88 7.79
C VAL A 68 -6.00 3.51 7.30
N SER A 69 -5.52 3.43 6.06
CA SER A 69 -5.03 2.15 5.51
C SER A 69 -3.89 1.59 6.37
N ILE A 70 -3.91 0.28 6.64
CA ILE A 70 -2.87 -0.41 7.39
C ILE A 70 -2.40 -1.59 6.55
N ILE A 71 -1.09 -1.67 6.31
CA ILE A 71 -0.44 -2.83 5.71
C ILE A 71 0.30 -3.64 6.77
N CYS A 72 0.45 -4.94 6.53
CA CYS A 72 1.40 -5.79 7.22
C CYS A 72 2.60 -6.03 6.31
N GLY A 73 3.82 -5.86 6.80
CA GLY A 73 5.04 -6.10 6.02
C GLY A 73 6.23 -5.36 6.59
N GLY A 74 6.90 -4.60 5.73
CA GLY A 74 8.11 -3.80 6.00
C GLY A 74 8.16 -2.56 5.13
N PHE A 75 8.72 -1.48 5.66
CA PHE A 75 8.95 -0.22 4.93
C PHE A 75 10.29 0.36 5.34
N GLU A 76 11.10 0.74 4.37
CA GLU A 76 12.40 1.35 4.58
C GLU A 76 12.67 2.43 3.53
N VAL A 77 13.33 3.52 3.95
CA VAL A 77 13.80 4.58 3.05
C VAL A 77 15.28 4.80 3.32
N SER A 78 16.06 4.81 2.24
CA SER A 78 17.50 5.06 2.27
C SER A 78 17.87 6.15 1.27
N THR A 79 18.94 6.89 1.56
CA THR A 79 19.54 7.83 0.60
C THR A 79 20.78 7.18 0.02
N VAL A 80 20.82 7.06 -1.31
CA VAL A 80 21.94 6.52 -2.06
C VAL A 80 22.64 7.68 -2.77
N TYR A 81 23.95 7.78 -2.57
CA TYR A 81 24.79 8.77 -3.24
C TYR A 81 25.41 8.17 -4.50
N CYS A 82 25.27 8.85 -5.63
CA CYS A 82 25.78 8.40 -6.93
C CYS A 82 26.47 9.57 -7.64
N GLY A 83 27.80 9.64 -7.53
CA GLY A 83 28.59 10.77 -8.01
C GLY A 83 28.22 12.07 -7.30
N VAL A 84 27.86 13.10 -8.06
CA VAL A 84 27.36 14.39 -7.54
C VAL A 84 25.87 14.37 -7.20
N GLY A 85 25.16 13.30 -7.56
CA GLY A 85 23.72 13.16 -7.33
C GLY A 85 23.40 12.39 -6.04
N GLN A 86 22.22 12.64 -5.51
CA GLN A 86 21.60 11.81 -4.48
C GLN A 86 20.23 11.31 -4.94
N VAL A 87 19.92 10.07 -4.59
CA VAL A 87 18.63 9.43 -4.88
C VAL A 87 18.06 8.90 -3.58
N ARG A 88 16.78 9.16 -3.32
CA ARG A 88 16.06 8.53 -2.19
C ARG A 88 15.39 7.27 -2.72
N VAL A 89 15.70 6.14 -2.11
CA VAL A 89 15.14 4.83 -2.47
C VAL A 89 14.23 4.39 -1.34
N GLY A 90 12.96 4.19 -1.64
CA GLY A 90 11.99 3.56 -0.74
C GLY A 90 11.78 2.11 -1.14
N VAL A 91 11.72 1.21 -0.17
CA VAL A 91 11.31 -0.18 -0.36
C VAL A 91 10.11 -0.45 0.54
N VAL A 92 9.00 -0.87 -0.06
CA VAL A 92 7.80 -1.29 0.66
C VAL A 92 7.53 -2.75 0.36
N SER A 93 7.19 -3.51 1.40
CA SER A 93 6.67 -4.87 1.29
C SER A 93 5.32 -4.94 1.98
N ARG A 94 4.37 -5.60 1.33
CA ARG A 94 3.00 -5.77 1.83
C ARG A 94 2.55 -7.22 1.67
N VAL A 95 2.07 -7.80 2.76
CA VAL A 95 1.60 -9.18 2.85
C VAL A 95 0.11 -9.23 2.49
N LYS A 96 -0.26 -10.13 1.58
CA LYS A 96 -1.65 -10.35 1.21
C LYS A 96 -2.43 -10.83 2.45
N THR A 97 -3.57 -10.22 2.67
CA THR A 97 -4.51 -10.46 3.77
C THR A 97 -5.30 -11.74 3.61
N GLN A 98 -5.28 -12.32 2.42
CA GLN A 98 -5.95 -13.55 2.11
C GLN A 98 -5.01 -14.72 2.41
N ARG A 99 -5.52 -15.72 3.13
CA ARG A 99 -4.77 -16.90 3.56
C ARG A 99 -3.43 -16.56 4.26
N PRO A 100 -3.41 -15.64 5.26
CA PRO A 100 -2.24 -15.48 6.11
C PRO A 100 -2.18 -16.66 7.07
N GLY A 101 -1.00 -17.22 7.29
CA GLY A 101 -0.87 -18.33 8.21
C GLY A 101 0.57 -18.75 8.42
N THR A 102 0.81 -19.43 9.54
CA THR A 102 2.14 -19.95 9.80
C THR A 102 2.53 -20.94 8.70
N ARG A 103 3.83 -21.01 8.42
CA ARG A 103 4.39 -21.86 7.37
C ARG A 103 3.95 -23.32 7.48
N PHE A 104 3.50 -23.80 8.64
CA PHE A 104 3.06 -25.18 8.84
C PHE A 104 1.55 -25.38 8.70
N HIS A 105 0.75 -24.32 8.70
CA HIS A 105 -0.71 -24.39 8.65
C HIS A 105 -1.28 -24.07 7.27
N VAL A 106 -0.60 -23.24 6.48
CA VAL A 106 -1.10 -22.79 5.18
C VAL A 106 0.04 -22.79 4.15
N ARG A 107 -0.06 -23.67 3.15
CA ARG A 107 0.82 -23.73 1.97
C ARG A 107 -0.02 -24.01 0.72
N GLY A 108 0.57 -23.73 -0.43
CA GLY A 108 -0.04 -24.01 -1.73
C GLY A 108 -1.09 -22.99 -2.15
N ILE A 109 -1.91 -23.41 -3.11
CA ILE A 109 -2.95 -22.63 -3.78
C ILE A 109 -4.34 -23.11 -3.32
N ASN A 110 -5.35 -22.25 -3.31
CA ASN A 110 -6.76 -22.64 -3.13
C ASN A 110 -7.45 -22.85 -4.49
N ASP A 111 -8.71 -23.25 -4.47
CA ASP A 111 -9.54 -23.46 -5.68
C ASP A 111 -9.77 -22.18 -6.50
N ASN A 112 -9.55 -21.00 -5.89
CA ASN A 112 -9.66 -19.70 -6.54
C ASN A 112 -8.34 -19.23 -7.16
N GLY A 113 -7.25 -20.01 -7.04
CA GLY A 113 -5.94 -19.62 -7.57
C GLY A 113 -5.08 -18.77 -6.62
N ASP A 114 -5.51 -18.53 -5.39
CA ASP A 114 -4.78 -17.73 -4.41
C ASP A 114 -3.70 -18.52 -3.70
N VAL A 115 -2.47 -18.04 -3.81
CA VAL A 115 -1.32 -18.58 -3.09
C VAL A 115 -1.29 -18.09 -1.64
N ALA A 116 -0.98 -18.99 -0.72
CA ALA A 116 -0.77 -18.67 0.69
C ALA A 116 0.44 -17.74 0.90
N ASN A 117 0.34 -16.82 1.87
CA ASN A 117 1.44 -15.93 2.28
C ASN A 117 2.06 -15.12 1.13
N PHE A 118 1.25 -14.68 0.16
CA PHE A 118 1.73 -13.81 -0.92
C PHE A 118 2.26 -12.48 -0.37
N VAL A 119 3.40 -12.02 -0.90
CA VAL A 119 4.01 -10.73 -0.55
C VAL A 119 4.31 -9.97 -1.83
N GLU A 120 3.86 -8.72 -1.90
CA GLU A 120 4.28 -7.77 -2.93
C GLU A 120 5.40 -6.91 -2.37
N THR A 121 6.47 -6.70 -3.15
CA THR A 121 7.57 -5.77 -2.83
C THR A 121 7.70 -4.75 -3.94
N GLU A 122 7.64 -3.47 -3.60
CA GLU A 122 7.75 -2.34 -4.51
C GLU A 122 8.94 -1.47 -4.12
N GLN A 123 9.72 -1.06 -5.13
CA GLN A 123 10.86 -0.15 -4.98
C GLN A 123 10.54 1.17 -5.67
N ILE A 124 10.72 2.27 -4.95
CA ILE A 124 10.38 3.61 -5.38
C ILE A 124 11.66 4.44 -5.39
N PHE A 125 11.96 5.07 -6.54
CA PHE A 125 13.11 5.92 -6.72
C PHE A 125 12.66 7.37 -6.85
N HIS A 126 13.20 8.24 -6.00
CA HIS A 126 13.00 9.69 -6.08
C HIS A 126 14.34 10.37 -6.34
N LEU A 127 14.49 10.91 -7.55
CA LEU A 127 15.67 11.68 -7.95
C LEU A 127 15.46 13.15 -7.63
N SER A 128 16.29 13.74 -6.76
CA SER A 128 16.36 15.19 -6.64
C SER A 128 17.29 15.72 -7.73
N VAL A 129 16.73 16.24 -8.82
CA VAL A 129 17.55 16.95 -9.81
C VAL A 129 17.97 18.28 -9.18
N GLN A 130 19.23 18.39 -8.77
CA GLN A 130 19.81 19.70 -8.49
C GLN A 130 20.03 20.38 -9.83
N HIS A 131 19.21 21.38 -10.14
CA HIS A 131 19.50 22.35 -11.19
C HIS A 131 20.74 23.17 -10.76
N HIS A 132 21.93 22.61 -10.91
CA HIS A 132 23.19 23.34 -10.88
C HIS A 132 23.80 23.27 -12.27
N LEU A 133 23.53 24.33 -13.03
CA LEU A 133 24.31 24.87 -14.15
C LEU A 133 24.92 23.84 -15.11
N MET A 134 24.23 23.62 -16.23
CA MET A 134 24.96 23.23 -17.45
C MET A 134 25.80 24.44 -17.90
N PRO A 135 27.07 24.24 -18.29
CA PRO A 135 27.89 25.27 -18.92
C PRO A 135 27.36 25.69 -20.29
#